data_AF-A0A0L0W8E6-F1
#
_entry.id   AF-A0A0L0W8E6-F1
#
_cell.length_a   1.000
_cell.length_b   1.000
_cell.length_c   1.000
_cell.angle_alpha   90.00
_cell.angle_beta   90.00
_cell.angle_gamma   90.00
#
_symmetry.space_group_name_H-M   'P 1'
#
loop_
_entity.id
_entity.type
_entity.pdbx_description
1 polymer ?
#
loop_
_entity_poly.entity_id
_entity_poly.type
_entity_poly.pdbx_seq_one_letter_code
_entity_poly.pdbx_strand_id
1 'polypeptide(L)' 'MALAWGVKEEVEPQYASAVSEHIEKIQGTEIELESGEKAKILKGGVKERNGQATLIYRYQLV' A
#
# COMPACT_ATOMS: atom_id res chain seq x y z
N MET A 1 -0.99 -3.42 20.69
CA MET A 1 -0.53 -2.77 19.44
C MET A 1 -0.82 -3.72 18.30
N ALA A 2 -1.66 -3.35 17.35
CA ALA A 2 -1.99 -4.19 16.20
C ALA A 2 -0.71 -4.53 15.42
N LEU A 3 -0.56 -5.77 15.01
CA LEU A 3 0.57 -6.22 14.19
C LEU A 3 0.48 -5.55 12.81
N ALA A 4 1.61 -5.12 12.26
CA ALA A 4 1.64 -4.54 10.93
C ALA A 4 1.15 -5.58 9.90
N TRP A 5 0.05 -5.30 9.23
CA TRP A 5 -0.50 -6.17 8.19
C TRP A 5 0.20 -5.91 6.87
N GLY A 6 0.60 -6.97 6.18
CA GLY A 6 1.15 -6.91 4.83
C GLY A 6 0.08 -7.28 3.81
N VAL A 7 -0.27 -6.34 2.94
CA VAL A 7 -1.24 -6.53 1.85
C VAL A 7 -0.48 -6.73 0.55
N LYS A 8 -1.01 -7.59 -0.32
CA LYS A 8 -0.53 -7.80 -1.68
C LYS A 8 -1.73 -7.74 -2.62
N GLU A 9 -1.69 -6.85 -3.58
CA GLU A 9 -2.73 -6.67 -4.58
C GLU A 9 -2.13 -6.71 -5.99
N GLU A 10 -2.86 -7.27 -6.94
CA GLU A 10 -2.49 -7.22 -8.33
C GLU A 10 -2.88 -5.87 -8.94
N VAL A 11 -1.98 -5.31 -9.74
CA VAL A 11 -2.16 -4.04 -10.43
C VAL A 11 -1.88 -4.29 -11.90
N GLU A 12 -2.66 -3.66 -12.77
CA GLU A 12 -2.33 -3.69 -14.18
C GLU A 12 -0.97 -3.00 -14.41
N PRO A 13 -0.07 -3.59 -15.22
CA PRO A 13 1.27 -3.04 -15.45
C PRO A 13 1.27 -1.59 -15.92
N GLN A 14 0.25 -1.19 -16.69
CA GLN A 14 0.10 0.18 -17.18
C GLN A 14 -0.07 1.22 -16.08
N TYR A 15 -0.52 0.82 -14.89
CA TYR A 15 -0.68 1.69 -13.72
C TYR A 15 0.43 1.51 -12.68
N ALA A 16 1.40 0.62 -12.90
CA ALA A 16 2.44 0.29 -11.92
C ALA A 16 3.20 1.54 -11.42
N SER A 17 3.63 2.42 -12.33
CA SER A 17 4.36 3.65 -11.98
C SER A 17 3.49 4.62 -11.18
N ALA A 18 2.24 4.84 -11.60
CA ALA A 18 1.33 5.74 -10.92
C ALA A 18 0.98 5.24 -9.50
N VAL A 19 0.76 3.93 -9.34
CA VAL A 19 0.49 3.31 -8.05
C VAL A 19 1.74 3.34 -7.15
N SER A 20 2.94 3.15 -7.72
CA SER A 20 4.19 3.26 -6.97
C SER A 20 4.40 4.68 -6.42
N GLU A 21 4.20 5.70 -7.24
CA GLU A 21 4.29 7.09 -6.78
C GLU A 21 3.24 7.43 -5.72
N HIS A 22 2.01 6.92 -5.90
CA HIS A 22 0.93 7.16 -4.96
C HIS A 22 1.25 6.53 -3.60
N ILE A 23 1.65 5.25 -3.58
CA ILE A 23 1.94 4.53 -2.33
C ILE A 23 3.15 5.13 -1.59
N GLU A 24 4.14 5.64 -2.32
CA GLU A 24 5.29 6.35 -1.73
C GLU A 24 4.86 7.69 -1.11
N LYS A 25 3.97 8.45 -1.77
CA LYS A 25 3.46 9.73 -1.24
C LYS A 25 2.66 9.55 0.05
N ILE A 26 1.86 8.48 0.14
CA ILE A 26 1.06 8.19 1.33
C ILE A 26 1.84 7.40 2.39
N GLN A 27 3.08 6.99 2.11
CA GLN A 27 3.91 6.30 3.09
C GLN A 27 4.19 7.20 4.30
N GLY A 28 3.94 6.68 5.49
CA GLY A 28 4.08 7.40 6.75
C GLY A 28 2.87 8.25 7.13
N THR A 29 1.86 8.35 6.26
CA THR A 29 0.62 9.07 6.55
C THR A 29 -0.41 8.20 7.28
N GLU A 30 -1.32 8.85 8.00
CA GLU A 30 -2.48 8.23 8.63
C GLU A 30 -3.70 8.42 7.74
N ILE A 31 -4.40 7.32 7.48
CA ILE A 31 -5.59 7.27 6.65
C ILE A 31 -6.75 6.83 7.52
N GLU A 32 -7.87 7.54 7.47
CA GLU A 32 -9.09 7.14 8.16
C GLU A 32 -9.81 6.09 7.32
N LEU A 33 -10.07 4.92 7.92
CA LEU A 33 -10.81 3.84 7.29
C LEU A 33 -12.31 4.10 7.41
N GLU A 34 -13.09 3.47 6.53
CA GLU A 34 -14.56 3.52 6.61
C GLU A 34 -15.12 2.95 7.94
N SER A 35 -14.34 2.15 8.66
CA SER A 35 -14.66 1.68 10.01
C SER A 35 -14.54 2.76 11.09
N GLY A 36 -14.01 3.95 10.78
CA GLY A 36 -13.70 5.02 11.73
C GLY A 36 -12.35 4.84 12.44
N GLU A 37 -11.60 3.78 12.14
CA GLU A 37 -10.25 3.55 12.67
C GLU A 37 -9.20 4.23 11.79
N LYS A 38 -8.06 4.62 12.39
CA LYS A 38 -6.95 5.19 11.64
C LYS A 38 -5.93 4.12 11.31
N ALA A 39 -5.57 4.00 10.05
CA ALA A 39 -4.48 3.15 9.58
C ALA A 39 -3.29 4.01 9.18
N LYS A 40 -2.13 3.77 9.80
CA LYS A 40 -0.86 4.34 9.38
C LYS A 40 -0.22 3.47 8.32
N ILE A 41 0.05 4.01 7.14
CA ILE A 41 0.84 3.32 6.13
C ILE A 41 2.31 3.36 6.55
N LEU A 42 2.93 2.20 6.69
CA LEU A 42 4.32 2.09 7.13
C LEU A 42 5.28 2.07 5.96
N LYS A 43 4.99 1.23 4.96
CA LYS A 43 5.84 1.03 3.79
C LYS A 43 5.02 0.46 2.66
N GLY A 44 5.24 0.90 1.43
CA GLY A 44 4.65 0.25 0.27
C GLY A 44 5.52 0.40 -0.97
N GLY A 45 5.22 -0.40 -1.97
CA GLY A 45 5.90 -0.36 -3.26
C GLY A 45 5.28 -1.34 -4.24
N VAL A 46 5.48 -1.09 -5.52
CA VAL A 46 5.02 -1.98 -6.59
C VAL A 46 6.19 -2.84 -7.04
N LYS A 47 5.94 -4.14 -7.20
CA LYS A 47 6.89 -5.10 -7.74
C LYS A 47 6.39 -5.59 -9.08
N GLU A 48 7.19 -5.41 -10.11
CA GLU A 48 6.89 -5.91 -11.46
C GLU A 48 7.63 -7.23 -11.72
N ARG A 49 6.92 -8.23 -12.23
CA ARG A 49 7.50 -9.51 -12.66
C ARG A 49 6.66 -10.14 -13.76
N ASN A 50 7.29 -10.59 -14.84
CA ASN A 50 6.63 -11.31 -15.95
C ASN A 50 5.40 -10.57 -16.55
N GLY A 51 5.45 -9.24 -16.65
CA GLY A 51 4.30 -8.47 -17.16
C GLY A 51 3.11 -8.41 -16.19
N GLN A 52 3.33 -8.71 -14.91
CA GLN A 52 2.38 -8.46 -13.83
C GLN A 52 2.98 -7.45 -12.87
N ALA A 53 2.17 -6.51 -12.39
CA ALA A 53 2.54 -5.61 -11.32
C ALA A 53 1.81 -6.03 -10.04
N THR A 54 2.52 -6.08 -8.93
CA THR A 54 1.97 -6.42 -7.61
C THR A 54 2.27 -5.29 -6.65
N LEU A 55 1.23 -4.61 -6.16
CA LEU A 55 1.35 -3.66 -5.06
C LEU A 55 1.52 -4.43 -3.76
N ILE A 56 2.56 -4.08 -2.99
CA ILE A 56 2.82 -4.65 -1.67
C ILE A 56 2.95 -3.50 -0.69
N TYR A 57 2.09 -3.46 0.33
CA TYR A 57 2.17 -2.43 1.37
C TYR A 57 1.92 -2.99 2.76
N ARG A 58 2.39 -2.24 3.76
CA ARG A 58 2.22 -2.51 5.18
C ARG A 58 1.52 -1.35 5.85
N TYR A 59 0.54 -1.68 6.68
CA TYR A 59 -0.16 -0.69 7.49
C TYR A 59 -0.35 -1.19 8.92
N GLN A 60 -0.61 -0.25 9.82
CA GLN A 60 -0.88 -0.52 11.23
C GLN A 60 -2.07 0.32 11.68
N LEU A 61 -3.03 -0.29 12.37
CA LEU A 61 -4.11 0.44 13.02
C LEU A 61 -3.57 1.19 14.25
N VAL A 62 -3.97 2.45 14.39
CA VAL A 62 -3.59 3.38 15.46
C VAL A 62 -4.78 3.64 16.37
#